data_AF-A0A1Q2YRF3-F1
#
_entry.id   AF-A0A1Q2YRF3-F1
#
_cell.length_a   1.000
_cell.length_b   1.000
_cell.length_c   1.000
_cell.angle_alpha   90.00
_cell.angle_beta   90.00
_cell.angle_gamma   90.00
#
_symmetry.space_group_name_H-M   'P 1'
#
loop_
_entity.id
_entity.type
_entity.pdbx_description
1 polymer ?
#
loop_
_entity_poly.entity_id
_entity_poly.type
_entity_poly.pdbx_seq_one_letter_code
_entity_poly.pdbx_strand_id
1 'polypeptide(L)'
;MGYPYWSLSQWLKRRVKEAVKAIDRFEESLAHEALRGGYDGVICGHIHHAEMRDIGGVTYMNTGDWVESCTALVEHPDGRFELLDWSRRSPPVPRPVAPAAGTPVPAFPVPAFPIAGPPGVAGEAGA
;
A
#
# COMPACT_ATOMS: atom_id res chain seq x y z
N MET A 1 9.61 49.78 -3.55
CA MET A 1 9.81 48.56 -2.73
C MET A 1 8.54 47.74 -2.84
N GLY A 2 8.56 46.55 -3.47
CA GLY A 2 7.32 45.85 -3.76
C GLY A 2 7.55 44.43 -4.26
N TYR A 3 7.96 43.54 -3.37
CA TYR A 3 7.69 42.12 -3.58
C TYR A 3 6.34 41.81 -2.92
N PRO A 4 5.40 41.14 -3.62
CA PRO A 4 4.11 40.79 -3.04
C PRO A 4 4.31 39.92 -1.80
N TYR A 5 3.46 40.11 -0.79
CA TYR A 5 3.47 39.31 0.43
C TYR A 5 3.37 37.81 0.07
N TRP A 6 4.46 37.09 0.28
CA TRP A 6 4.57 35.66 0.02
C TRP A 6 4.64 34.91 1.34
N SER A 7 3.54 34.26 1.72
CA SER A 7 3.50 33.41 2.91
C SER A 7 3.79 31.97 2.53
N LEU A 8 5.00 31.50 2.85
CA LEU A 8 5.39 30.08 2.75
C LEU A 8 4.35 29.18 3.45
N SER A 9 3.84 29.62 4.60
CA SER A 9 2.81 28.90 5.36
C SER A 9 1.50 28.76 4.59
N GLN A 10 1.05 29.80 3.87
CA GLN A 10 -0.16 29.69 3.03
C GLN A 10 0.07 28.76 1.83
N TRP A 11 1.26 28.81 1.23
CA TRP A 11 1.62 27.91 0.13
C TRP A 11 1.68 26.45 0.59
N LEU A 12 2.35 26.16 1.72
CA LEU A 12 2.41 24.83 2.33
C LEU A 12 1.01 24.31 2.69
N LYS A 13 0.16 25.13 3.33
CA LYS A 13 -1.23 24.76 3.66
C LYS A 13 -2.03 24.36 2.41
N ARG A 14 -1.89 25.10 1.31
CA ARG A 14 -2.55 24.75 0.04
C ARG A 14 -2.01 23.42 -0.50
N ARG A 15 -0.69 23.22 -0.49
CA ARG A 15 -0.09 21.99 -1.01
C ARG A 15 -0.52 20.74 -0.23
N VAL A 16 -0.55 20.82 1.10
CA VAL A 16 -1.04 19.75 1.97
C VAL A 16 -2.51 19.46 1.68
N LYS A 17 -3.35 20.48 1.58
CA LYS A 17 -4.78 20.31 1.29
C LYS A 17 -5.03 19.61 -0.05
N GLU A 18 -4.25 19.95 -1.08
CA GLU A 18 -4.38 19.30 -2.39
C GLU A 18 -3.86 17.85 -2.37
N ALA A 19 -2.84 17.54 -1.56
CA ALA A 19 -2.38 16.16 -1.38
C ALA A 19 -3.44 15.30 -0.67
N VAL A 20 -4.05 15.81 0.40
CA VAL A 20 -5.13 15.11 1.12
C VAL A 20 -6.31 14.82 0.20
N LYS A 21 -6.77 15.80 -0.59
CA LYS A 21 -7.84 15.58 -1.57
C LYS A 21 -7.50 14.53 -2.63
N ALA A 22 -6.24 14.44 -3.03
CA ALA A 22 -5.81 13.45 -4.01
C ALA A 22 -5.90 12.04 -3.42
N ILE A 23 -5.55 11.88 -2.14
CA ILE A 23 -5.73 10.63 -1.39
C ILE A 23 -7.22 10.30 -1.29
N ASP A 24 -8.04 11.24 -0.82
CA ASP A 24 -9.50 11.03 -0.68
C ASP A 24 -10.14 10.54 -1.99
N ARG A 25 -9.81 11.16 -3.13
CA ARG A 25 -10.33 10.76 -4.44
C ARG A 25 -9.89 9.36 -4.86
N PHE A 26 -8.67 8.97 -4.49
CA PHE A 26 -8.15 7.64 -4.78
C PHE A 26 -8.89 6.58 -3.97
N GLU A 27 -9.07 6.83 -2.67
CA GLU A 27 -9.83 5.95 -1.77
C GLU A 27 -11.28 5.79 -2.25
N GLU A 28 -11.95 6.89 -2.59
CA GLU A 28 -13.32 6.88 -3.12
C GLU A 28 -13.43 6.11 -4.44
N SER A 29 -12.46 6.27 -5.34
CA SER A 29 -12.47 5.58 -6.64
C SER A 29 -12.31 4.06 -6.47
N LEU A 30 -11.44 3.63 -5.56
CA LEU A 30 -11.25 2.21 -5.25
C LEU A 30 -12.48 1.60 -4.58
N ALA A 31 -13.07 2.30 -3.61
CA ALA A 31 -14.30 1.85 -2.96
C ALA A 31 -15.45 1.75 -3.96
N HIS A 32 -15.57 2.71 -4.88
CA HIS A 32 -16.58 2.68 -5.94
C HIS A 32 -16.41 1.48 -6.86
N GLU A 33 -15.18 1.15 -7.27
CA GLU A 33 -14.95 -0.02 -8.14
C GLU A 33 -15.22 -1.34 -7.41
N ALA A 34 -14.88 -1.42 -6.11
CA ALA A 34 -15.21 -2.58 -5.29
C ALA A 34 -16.74 -2.78 -5.18
N LEU A 35 -17.49 -1.72 -4.91
CA LEU A 35 -18.96 -1.74 -4.92
C LEU A 35 -19.50 -2.19 -6.27
N ARG A 36 -18.96 -1.64 -7.36
CA ARG A 36 -19.41 -1.93 -8.73
C ARG A 36 -19.15 -3.39 -9.13
N GLY A 37 -18.10 -3.98 -8.59
CA GLY A 37 -17.76 -5.41 -8.73
C GLY A 37 -18.52 -6.34 -7.77
N GLY A 38 -19.27 -5.80 -6.80
CA GLY A 38 -19.98 -6.59 -5.79
C GLY A 38 -19.06 -7.20 -4.74
N TYR A 39 -17.93 -6.58 -4.44
CA TYR A 39 -16.98 -7.01 -3.41
C TYR A 39 -17.25 -6.31 -2.07
N ASP A 40 -16.96 -7.01 -0.96
CA ASP A 40 -17.11 -6.47 0.41
C ASP A 40 -15.97 -5.53 0.85
N GLY A 41 -14.84 -5.54 0.13
CA GLY A 41 -13.63 -4.85 0.52
C GLY A 41 -12.61 -4.71 -0.60
N VAL A 42 -11.62 -3.84 -0.37
CA VAL A 42 -10.46 -3.63 -1.25
C VAL A 42 -9.19 -3.51 -0.44
N ILE A 43 -8.13 -4.21 -0.87
CA ILE A 43 -6.78 -4.12 -0.31
C ILE A 43 -5.86 -3.45 -1.33
N CYS A 44 -5.18 -2.38 -0.94
CA CYS A 44 -4.26 -1.65 -1.82
C CYS A 44 -2.95 -1.23 -1.14
N GLY A 45 -2.11 -0.56 -1.94
CA GLY A 45 -0.85 0.06 -1.55
C GLY A 45 -0.63 1.35 -2.33
N HIS A 46 0.61 1.66 -2.71
CA HIS A 46 1.03 2.76 -3.59
C HIS A 46 1.05 4.17 -2.98
N ILE A 47 0.10 4.55 -2.14
CA ILE A 47 0.09 5.90 -1.54
C ILE A 47 0.88 5.99 -0.22
N HIS A 48 1.42 4.87 0.26
CA HIS A 48 2.23 4.75 1.48
C HIS A 48 1.55 5.32 2.75
N HIS A 49 0.22 5.37 2.75
CA HIS A 49 -0.60 5.84 3.86
C HIS A 49 -1.39 4.68 4.43
N ALA A 50 -0.87 4.06 5.48
CA ALA A 50 -1.49 2.89 6.07
C ALA A 50 -2.82 3.27 6.75
N GLU A 51 -3.94 2.69 6.30
CA GLU A 51 -5.28 3.06 6.76
C GLU A 51 -6.24 1.87 6.62
N MET A 52 -7.21 1.76 7.53
CA MET A 52 -8.30 0.78 7.45
C MET A 52 -9.60 1.48 7.84
N ARG A 53 -10.53 1.61 6.90
CA ARG A 53 -11.80 2.34 7.09
C ARG A 53 -12.93 1.77 6.25
N ASP A 54 -14.16 2.01 6.68
CA ASP A 54 -15.34 1.78 5.84
C ASP A 54 -15.58 2.98 4.91
N ILE A 55 -15.83 2.69 3.63
CA ILE A 55 -16.19 3.69 2.63
C ILE A 55 -17.43 3.20 1.89
N GLY A 56 -18.60 3.66 2.35
CA GLY A 56 -19.87 3.35 1.71
C GLY A 56 -20.23 1.86 1.76
N GLY A 57 -19.88 1.17 2.85
CA GLY A 57 -20.13 -0.26 3.03
C GLY A 57 -19.06 -1.18 2.43
N VAL A 58 -17.97 -0.63 1.89
CA VAL A 58 -16.78 -1.38 1.48
C VAL A 58 -15.67 -1.17 2.51
N THR A 59 -15.07 -2.27 2.94
CA THR A 59 -13.89 -2.24 3.80
C THR A 59 -12.66 -1.86 2.97
N TYR A 60 -12.21 -0.62 3.09
CA TYR A 60 -10.98 -0.13 2.47
C TYR A 60 -9.78 -0.41 3.38
N MET A 61 -8.77 -1.08 2.84
CA MET A 61 -7.54 -1.42 3.54
C MET A 61 -6.34 -1.03 2.71
N ASN A 62 -5.50 -0.15 3.24
CA ASN A 62 -4.28 0.26 2.58
C ASN A 62 -3.07 -0.06 3.43
N THR A 63 -2.06 -0.64 2.79
CA THR A 63 -0.75 -0.84 3.39
C THR A 63 0.10 0.41 3.23
N GLY A 64 0.84 0.75 4.28
CA GLY A 64 1.94 1.70 4.19
C GLY A 64 3.15 1.09 3.49
N ASP A 65 4.31 1.65 3.77
CA ASP A 65 5.59 1.19 3.25
C ASP A 65 6.45 0.52 4.31
N TRP A 66 7.61 0.02 3.88
CA TRP A 66 8.59 -0.64 4.75
C TRP A 66 9.76 0.29 5.11
N VAL A 67 9.69 1.54 4.69
CA VAL A 67 10.77 2.52 4.84
C VAL A 67 10.46 3.49 5.96
N GLU A 68 9.26 4.08 5.96
CA GLU A 68 8.85 5.11 6.92
C GLU A 68 7.86 4.56 7.95
N SER A 69 6.87 3.80 7.51
CA SER A 69 5.74 3.36 8.33
C SER A 69 5.86 1.92 8.84
N CYS A 70 6.55 1.05 8.10
CA CYS A 70 6.76 -0.35 8.44
C CYS A 70 5.46 -1.08 8.84
N THR A 71 4.42 -0.91 8.02
CA THR A 71 3.11 -1.52 8.30
C THR A 71 2.88 -2.81 7.53
N ALA A 72 2.13 -3.73 8.11
CA ALA A 72 1.67 -4.95 7.46
C ALA A 72 0.18 -5.17 7.70
N LEU A 73 -0.55 -5.58 6.66
CA LEU A 73 -1.93 -6.04 6.80
C LEU A 73 -1.93 -7.55 7.03
N VAL A 74 -2.62 -8.00 8.06
CA VAL A 74 -2.73 -9.41 8.44
C VAL A 74 -4.19 -9.83 8.46
N GLU A 75 -4.49 -10.96 7.84
CA GLU A 75 -5.76 -11.66 7.97
C GLU A 75 -5.62 -12.76 9.03
N HIS A 76 -6.50 -12.75 10.02
CA HIS A 76 -6.56 -13.76 11.07
C HIS A 76 -7.39 -14.97 10.61
N PRO A 77 -7.20 -16.16 11.20
CA PRO A 77 -7.98 -17.35 10.84
C PRO A 77 -9.50 -17.24 11.06
N ASP A 78 -9.94 -16.25 11.84
CA ASP A 78 -11.35 -15.91 12.06
C ASP A 78 -11.92 -14.94 11.00
N GLY A 79 -11.13 -14.56 10.00
CA GLY A 79 -11.49 -13.64 8.92
C GLY A 79 -11.34 -12.16 9.28
N ARG A 80 -10.82 -11.84 10.48
CA ARG A 80 -10.57 -10.45 10.89
C ARG A 80 -9.30 -9.93 10.23
N PHE A 81 -9.35 -8.70 9.74
CA PHE A 81 -8.15 -7.98 9.29
C PHE A 81 -7.57 -7.10 10.41
N GLU A 82 -6.24 -7.01 10.46
CA GLU A 82 -5.49 -6.15 11.38
C GLU A 82 -4.35 -5.45 10.64
N LEU A 83 -4.23 -4.14 10.83
CA LEU A 83 -3.10 -3.36 10.34
C LEU A 83 -2.05 -3.23 11.44
N LEU A 84 -0.93 -3.93 11.28
CA LEU A 84 0.21 -3.91 12.19
C LEU A 84 1.13 -2.74 11.87
N ASP A 85 1.54 -1.99 12.90
CA ASP A 85 2.63 -1.03 12.84
C ASP A 85 3.87 -1.64 13.52
N TRP A 86 4.82 -2.11 12.70
CA TRP A 86 6.03 -2.77 13.19
C TRP A 86 7.03 -1.79 13.80
N SER A 87 7.03 -0.53 13.34
CA SER A 87 7.91 0.52 13.86
C SER A 87 7.65 0.80 15.35
N ARG A 88 6.38 0.69 15.76
CA ARG A 88 5.96 0.84 17.16
C ARG A 88 6.12 -0.42 18.00
N ARG A 89 6.09 -1.60 17.37
CA ARG A 89 6.15 -2.90 18.07
C ARG A 89 7.57 -3.43 18.28
N SER A 90 8.54 -3.08 17.42
CA SER A 90 9.92 -3.55 17.56
C SER A 90 10.75 -2.63 18.45
N PRO A 91 11.54 -3.15 19.42
CA PRO A 91 12.70 -2.40 19.92
C PRO A 91 13.61 -2.07 18.72
N PRO A 92 14.38 -0.97 18.77
CA PRO A 92 15.24 -0.56 17.65
C PRO A 92 16.13 -1.73 17.23
N VAL A 93 15.92 -2.22 16.01
CA VAL A 93 16.77 -3.25 15.42
C VAL A 93 18.14 -2.59 15.19
N PRO A 94 19.25 -3.10 15.76
CA PRO A 94 20.56 -2.54 15.47
C PRO A 94 20.77 -2.57 13.96
N ARG A 95 21.05 -1.40 13.39
CA ARG A 95 21.31 -1.24 11.96
C ARG A 95 22.39 -2.24 11.56
N PRO A 96 22.19 -3.05 10.50
CA PRO A 96 23.26 -3.92 10.03
C PRO A 96 24.45 -3.03 9.69
N VAL A 97 25.53 -3.19 10.45
CA VAL A 97 26.81 -2.58 10.09
C VAL A 97 27.16 -3.21 8.75
N ALA A 98 27.38 -2.37 7.72
CA ALA A 98 27.76 -2.87 6.41
C ALA A 98 28.90 -3.89 6.58
N PRO A 99 28.79 -5.10 5.98
CA PRO A 99 29.85 -6.08 6.11
C PRO A 99 31.14 -5.44 5.60
N ALA A 100 32.24 -5.67 6.31
CA ALA A 100 33.55 -5.29 5.82
C ALA A 100 33.74 -5.88 4.41
N ALA A 101 34.30 -5.07 3.50
CA ALA A 101 34.47 -5.43 2.11
C ALA A 101 35.12 -6.83 1.99
N GLY A 102 34.42 -7.77 1.35
CA GLY A 102 34.90 -9.15 1.12
C GLY A 102 34.11 -10.26 1.81
N THR A 103 33.05 -9.96 2.58
CA THR A 103 32.22 -11.00 3.18
C THR A 103 31.18 -11.52 2.16
N PRO A 104 31.13 -12.82 1.83
CA PRO A 104 30.12 -13.35 0.93
C PRO A 104 28.73 -13.26 1.57
N VAL A 105 27.79 -12.62 0.88
CA VAL A 105 26.38 -12.53 1.30
C VAL A 105 25.72 -13.89 1.06
N PRO A 106 25.06 -14.51 2.05
CA PRO A 106 24.34 -15.76 1.81
C PRO A 106 23.20 -15.51 0.81
N ALA A 107 23.15 -16.31 -0.25
CA ALA A 107 22.06 -16.26 -1.21
C ALA A 107 20.77 -16.77 -0.55
N PHE A 108 19.79 -15.90 -0.38
CA PHE A 108 18.45 -16.32 0.01
C PHE A 108 17.80 -17.05 -1.17
N PRO A 109 17.27 -18.27 -0.98
CA PRO A 109 16.57 -18.96 -2.06
C PRO A 109 15.27 -18.19 -2.37
N VAL A 110 15.15 -17.69 -3.60
CA VAL A 110 13.92 -17.08 -4.08
C VAL A 110 12.94 -18.23 -4.37
N PRO A 111 11.77 -18.32 -3.71
CA PRO A 111 10.80 -19.35 -4.03
C PRO A 111 10.28 -19.13 -5.46
N ALA A 112 10.36 -20.16 -6.30
CA ALA A 112 9.81 -20.13 -7.64
C ALA A 112 8.29 -20.24 -7.57
N PHE A 113 7.57 -19.14 -7.80
CA PHE A 113 6.13 -19.20 -8.01
C PHE A 113 5.84 -19.79 -9.40
N PRO A 114 4.96 -20.80 -9.52
CA PRO A 114 4.54 -21.30 -10.82
C PRO A 114 3.72 -20.20 -11.52
N ILE A 115 4.26 -19.67 -12.62
CA ILE A 115 3.51 -18.85 -13.56
C ILE A 115 2.41 -19.74 -14.15
N ALA A 116 1.15 -19.48 -13.78
CA ALA A 116 0.01 -20.09 -14.42
C ALA A 116 0.04 -19.75 -15.92
N GLY A 117 0.11 -20.77 -16.78
CA GLY A 117 0.05 -20.58 -18.22
C GLY A 117 -1.29 -19.95 -18.63
N PRO A 118 -1.34 -19.22 -19.76
CA PRO A 118 -2.58 -18.59 -20.22
C PRO A 118 -3.67 -19.65 -20.43
N PRO A 119 -4.94 -19.35 -20.11
CA PRO A 119 -6.05 -20.27 -20.34
C PRO A 119 -6.14 -20.58 -21.84
N GLY A 120 -6.12 -21.88 -22.17
CA GLY A 120 -6.27 -22.36 -23.54
C GLY A 120 -7.59 -21.91 -24.14
N VAL A 121 -7.53 -21.25 -25.29
CA VAL A 121 -8.70 -20.95 -26.11
C VAL A 121 -9.33 -22.27 -26.57
N ALA A 122 -10.51 -22.60 -26.05
CA ALA A 122 -11.32 -23.68 -26.58
C ALA A 122 -11.76 -23.30 -28.00
N GLY A 123 -11.19 -23.98 -28.99
CA GLY A 123 -11.61 -23.84 -30.38
C GLY A 123 -13.01 -24.40 -30.58
N GLU A 124 -13.92 -23.53 -31.03
CA GLU A 124 -15.07 -23.95 -31.83
C GLU A 124 -14.57 -24.52 -33.17
N ALA A 125 -15.09 -25.69 -33.57
CA ALA A 125 -15.71 -25.97 -34.87
C ALA A 125 -15.56 -27.43 -35.32
N GLY A 126 -16.71 -28.09 -35.51
CA GLY A 126 -17.04 -28.80 -36.76
C GLY A 126 -16.58 -30.25 -36.92
N ALA A 127 -17.50 -31.19 -36.67
CA ALA A 127 -18.13 -32.08 -37.66
C ALA A 127 -18.97 -33.15 -36.95
#